data_AF-A0ABD3PFW1-F1
#
_entry.id   AF-A0ABD3PFW1-F1
#
_cell.length_a   1.000
_cell.length_b   1.000
_cell.length_c   1.000
_cell.angle_alpha   90.00
_cell.angle_beta   90.00
_cell.angle_gamma   90.00
#
_symmetry.space_group_name_H-M   'P 1'
#
loop_
_entity.id
_entity.type
_entity.pdbx_description
1 polymer ?
#
loop_
_entity_poly.entity_id
_entity_poly.type
_entity_poly.pdbx_seq_one_letter_code
_entity_poly.pdbx_strand_id
1 'polypeptide(L)'
;MLDWKGHACNAIEPMESVFTLLNILALSGWSFVLAIVLSRSILPSQSEWTIQFFERSSSSIVSSDTIVLIDLLTILEGICFIEVGRIALGQLKGNLVLGVVLHIIRMSCLILVLPHGLETRDASCVAVLCSWALTEIFRYPMYIFPSSSVARYLRLVIPLVTFPVGAFAEALGAYRALMKLWSSDYVDKMHWVKVFC
;
A
#
# COMPACT_ATOMS: atom_id res chain seq x y z
N MET A 1 1.46 29.55 -44.55
CA MET A 1 0.60 29.06 -43.45
C MET A 1 0.87 27.56 -43.35
N LEU A 2 1.82 27.19 -42.49
CA LEU A 2 2.42 25.85 -42.45
C LEU A 2 1.47 24.90 -41.71
N ASP A 3 1.10 23.83 -42.40
CA ASP A 3 0.24 22.75 -41.94
C ASP A 3 1.02 21.85 -40.96
N TRP A 4 0.92 22.16 -39.67
CA TRP A 4 1.55 21.42 -38.57
C TRP A 4 0.62 20.38 -37.93
N LYS A 5 -0.59 20.15 -38.46
CA LYS A 5 -1.56 19.24 -37.84
C LYS A 5 -1.36 17.77 -38.19
N GLY A 6 -0.61 17.44 -39.25
CA GLY A 6 -0.45 16.07 -39.72
C GLY A 6 0.56 15.20 -38.95
N HIS A 7 1.63 15.79 -38.39
CA HIS A 7 2.73 15.01 -37.81
C HIS A 7 2.61 14.70 -36.31
N ALA A 8 1.71 15.36 -35.59
CA ALA A 8 1.48 15.09 -34.17
C ALA A 8 0.61 13.84 -33.91
N CYS A 9 -0.10 13.33 -34.93
CA CYS A 9 -1.05 12.22 -34.75
C CYS A 9 -0.37 10.87 -34.49
N ASN A 10 0.83 10.64 -35.03
CA ASN A 10 1.46 9.31 -35.00
C ASN A 10 2.34 9.06 -33.76
N ALA A 11 2.60 10.06 -32.93
CA ALA A 11 3.42 9.92 -31.71
C ALA A 11 2.59 9.69 -30.43
N ILE A 12 1.26 9.80 -30.52
CA ILE A 12 0.36 9.70 -29.36
C ILE A 12 0.02 8.23 -29.04
N GLU A 13 -0.09 7.38 -30.06
CA GLU A 13 -0.44 5.96 -29.90
C GLU A 13 0.53 5.12 -29.04
N PRO A 14 1.87 5.21 -29.16
CA PRO A 14 2.77 4.39 -28.34
C PRO A 14 2.70 4.75 -26.85
N MET A 15 2.39 6.01 -26.51
CA MET A 15 2.26 6.45 -25.12
C MET A 15 0.99 5.92 -24.44
N GLU A 16 -0.12 5.76 -25.18
CA GLU A 16 -1.35 5.17 -24.63
C GLU A 16 -1.21 3.67 -24.35
N SER A 17 -0.46 2.95 -25.20
CA SER A 17 -0.19 1.51 -25.03
C SER A 17 0.66 1.22 -23.78
N VAL A 18 1.74 1.98 -23.58
CA VAL A 18 2.59 1.86 -22.37
C VAL A 18 1.79 2.19 -21.11
N PHE A 19 0.88 3.17 -21.17
CA PHE A 19 0.05 3.54 -20.03
C PHE A 19 -0.97 2.46 -19.68
N THR A 20 -1.64 1.90 -20.69
CA THR A 20 -2.57 0.79 -20.49
C THR A 20 -1.84 -0.40 -19.85
N LEU A 21 -0.61 -0.67 -20.30
CA LEU A 21 0.24 -1.70 -19.71
C LEU A 21 0.60 -1.40 -18.25
N LEU A 22 1.01 -0.18 -17.91
CA LEU A 22 1.31 0.21 -16.52
C LEU A 22 0.09 0.09 -15.61
N ASN A 23 -1.10 0.48 -16.07
CA ASN A 23 -2.34 0.35 -15.31
C ASN A 23 -2.75 -1.12 -15.11
N ILE A 24 -2.54 -1.97 -16.13
CA ILE A 24 -2.79 -3.42 -16.01
C ILE A 24 -1.81 -4.04 -15.03
N LEU A 25 -0.53 -3.67 -15.07
CA LEU A 25 0.49 -4.13 -14.13
C LEU A 25 0.19 -3.69 -12.70
N ALA A 26 -0.25 -2.44 -12.51
CA ALA A 26 -0.64 -1.96 -11.19
C ALA A 26 -1.89 -2.68 -10.69
N LEU A 27 -2.92 -2.83 -11.53
CA LEU A 27 -4.14 -3.58 -11.19
C LEU A 27 -3.82 -5.03 -10.80
N SER A 28 -2.97 -5.72 -11.57
CA SER A 28 -2.60 -7.10 -11.29
C SER A 28 -1.76 -7.22 -10.02
N GLY A 29 -0.80 -6.31 -9.81
CA GLY A 29 0.03 -6.31 -8.61
C GLY A 29 -0.77 -6.00 -7.33
N TRP A 30 -1.69 -5.02 -7.36
CA TRP A 30 -2.57 -4.74 -6.21
C TRP A 30 -3.56 -5.90 -5.96
N SER A 31 -4.06 -6.55 -7.00
CA SER A 31 -4.89 -7.75 -6.87
C SER A 31 -4.11 -8.90 -6.23
N PHE A 32 -2.83 -9.06 -6.58
CA PHE A 32 -1.94 -10.06 -6.00
C PHE A 32 -1.63 -9.76 -4.52
N VAL A 33 -1.35 -8.49 -4.18
CA VAL A 33 -1.23 -8.04 -2.77
C VAL A 33 -2.49 -8.40 -1.99
N LEU A 34 -3.67 -8.07 -2.52
CA LEU A 34 -4.94 -8.36 -1.85
C LEU A 34 -5.13 -9.87 -1.67
N ALA A 35 -4.79 -10.69 -2.67
CA ALA A 35 -4.89 -12.14 -2.58
C ALA A 35 -3.95 -12.73 -1.50
N ILE A 36 -2.72 -12.24 -1.41
CA ILE A 36 -1.78 -12.63 -0.34
C ILE A 36 -2.33 -12.24 1.04
N VAL A 37 -2.83 -11.01 1.18
CA VAL A 37 -3.35 -10.53 2.47
C VAL A 37 -4.61 -11.30 2.88
N LEU A 38 -5.53 -11.57 1.95
CA LEU A 38 -6.75 -12.34 2.20
C LEU A 38 -6.47 -13.82 2.49
N SER A 39 -5.53 -14.44 1.77
CA SER A 39 -5.14 -15.84 2.05
C SER A 39 -4.53 -16.00 3.44
N ARG A 40 -3.92 -14.93 3.99
CA ARG A 40 -3.40 -14.91 5.37
C ARG A 40 -4.46 -14.62 6.42
N SER A 41 -5.45 -13.78 6.12
CA SER A 41 -6.51 -13.39 7.07
C SER A 41 -7.67 -14.39 7.14
N ILE A 42 -7.91 -15.16 6.07
CA ILE A 42 -8.97 -16.18 5.95
C ILE A 42 -8.55 -17.54 6.56
N LEU A 43 -7.38 -17.65 7.21
CA LEU A 43 -7.11 -18.74 8.15
C LEU A 43 -7.45 -18.33 9.60
N PRO A 44 -8.72 -18.39 10.04
CA PRO A 44 -9.03 -18.43 11.46
C PRO A 44 -8.90 -19.87 11.98
N SER A 45 -8.28 -20.00 13.15
CA SER A 45 -8.35 -21.16 14.05
C SER A 45 -8.00 -22.54 13.47
N GLN A 46 -6.72 -22.87 13.37
CA GLN A 46 -6.29 -24.22 13.75
C GLN A 46 -5.69 -24.13 15.16
N SER A 47 -6.49 -24.61 16.11
CA SER A 47 -6.17 -25.10 17.45
C SER A 47 -4.76 -24.86 18.00
N GLU A 48 -4.71 -24.42 19.26
CA GLU A 48 -3.57 -24.29 20.18
C GLU A 48 -2.53 -25.44 20.21
N TRP A 49 -2.73 -26.54 19.48
CA TRP A 49 -1.85 -27.72 19.47
C TRP A 49 -0.69 -27.67 18.47
N THR A 50 -0.76 -26.84 17.42
CA THR A 50 0.35 -26.78 16.44
C THR A 50 1.46 -25.80 16.85
N ILE A 51 1.16 -24.91 17.81
CA ILE A 51 2.07 -23.85 18.24
C ILE A 51 3.33 -24.46 18.88
N GLN A 52 3.20 -25.42 19.80
CA GLN A 52 4.38 -26.00 20.47
C GLN A 52 5.34 -26.78 19.56
N PHE A 53 4.90 -27.30 18.40
CA PHE A 53 5.78 -28.08 17.51
C PHE A 53 6.57 -27.19 16.53
N PHE A 54 6.11 -25.95 16.27
CA PHE A 54 6.80 -25.00 15.39
C PHE A 54 7.57 -23.90 16.16
N GLU A 55 7.31 -23.74 17.46
CA GLU A 55 7.89 -22.71 18.33
C GLU A 55 9.40 -22.86 18.61
N ARG A 56 10.04 -23.93 18.12
CA ARG A 56 11.50 -24.14 18.27
C ARG A 56 12.34 -23.89 17.02
N SER A 57 11.74 -23.50 15.88
CA SER A 57 12.48 -23.25 14.63
C SER A 57 12.40 -21.82 14.09
N SER A 58 11.70 -20.89 14.75
CA SER A 58 11.34 -19.58 14.17
C SER A 58 11.95 -18.37 14.88
N SER A 59 13.22 -18.44 15.28
CA SER A 59 13.96 -17.28 15.79
C SER A 59 15.11 -16.93 14.84
N SER A 60 14.82 -16.12 13.80
CA SER A 60 15.73 -15.21 13.04
C SER A 60 15.31 -14.95 11.59
N ILE A 61 14.28 -15.60 11.07
CA ILE A 61 13.84 -15.41 9.68
C ILE A 61 12.70 -14.39 9.67
N VAL A 62 13.02 -13.13 9.36
CA VAL A 62 12.05 -12.24 8.72
C VAL A 62 11.48 -13.04 7.55
N SER A 63 10.27 -13.55 7.69
CA SER A 63 9.67 -14.53 6.78
C SER A 63 9.83 -14.01 5.35
N SER A 64 10.47 -14.78 4.46
CA SER A 64 10.84 -14.35 3.10
C SER A 64 9.67 -13.68 2.36
N ASP A 65 8.46 -14.14 2.62
CA ASP A 65 7.24 -13.56 2.07
C ASP A 65 6.97 -12.10 2.48
N THR A 66 7.41 -11.68 3.67
CA THR A 66 7.28 -10.30 4.17
C THR A 66 8.17 -9.37 3.37
N ILE A 67 9.39 -9.81 3.06
CA ILE A 67 10.34 -9.08 2.22
C ILE A 67 9.74 -8.95 0.81
N VAL A 68 9.24 -10.04 0.24
CA VAL A 68 8.56 -10.04 -1.07
C VAL A 68 7.37 -9.09 -1.09
N LEU A 69 6.58 -9.03 -0.01
CA LEU A 69 5.43 -8.13 0.08
C LEU A 69 5.86 -6.66 0.15
N ILE A 70 6.89 -6.34 0.93
CA ILE A 70 7.43 -4.97 1.04
C ILE A 70 8.03 -4.53 -0.31
N ASP A 71 8.79 -5.41 -0.98
CA ASP A 71 9.37 -5.13 -2.29
C ASP A 71 8.27 -4.88 -3.33
N LEU A 72 7.23 -5.72 -3.34
CA LEU A 72 6.08 -5.55 -4.24
C LEU A 72 5.34 -4.24 -3.98
N LEU A 73 5.08 -3.90 -2.72
CA LEU A 73 4.44 -2.64 -2.34
C LEU A 73 5.29 -1.43 -2.76
N THR A 74 6.60 -1.52 -2.62
CA THR A 74 7.54 -0.47 -3.03
C THR A 74 7.51 -0.27 -4.55
N ILE A 75 7.46 -1.35 -5.33
CA ILE A 75 7.32 -1.29 -6.79
C ILE A 75 5.98 -0.65 -7.18
N LEU A 76 4.88 -1.08 -6.55
CA LEU A 76 3.55 -0.55 -6.82
C LEU A 76 3.42 0.94 -6.45
N GLU A 77 4.07 1.35 -5.36
CA GLU A 77 4.14 2.75 -4.96
C GLU A 77 4.98 3.59 -5.94
N GLY A 78 6.04 2.99 -6.52
CA GLY A 78 6.79 3.59 -7.62
C GLY A 78 5.91 3.87 -8.85
N ILE A 79 5.00 2.95 -9.19
CA ILE A 79 4.03 3.17 -10.27
C ILE A 79 3.06 4.31 -9.91
N CYS A 80 2.59 4.37 -8.65
CA CYS A 80 1.77 5.47 -8.15
C CYS A 80 2.49 6.82 -8.22
N PHE A 81 3.79 6.86 -7.91
CA PHE A 81 4.61 8.08 -8.02
C PHE A 81 4.71 8.58 -9.47
N ILE A 82 4.90 7.67 -10.43
CA ILE A 82 4.92 8.00 -11.86
C ILE A 82 3.58 8.62 -12.29
N GLU A 83 2.45 8.11 -11.78
CA GLU A 83 1.12 8.69 -12.05
C GLU A 83 1.00 10.13 -11.51
N VAL A 84 1.45 10.38 -10.28
CA VAL A 84 1.44 11.74 -9.69
C VAL A 84 2.34 12.69 -10.50
N GLY A 85 3.51 12.24 -10.92
CA GLY A 85 4.41 13.01 -11.79
C GLY A 85 3.75 13.41 -13.10
N ARG A 86 2.93 12.54 -13.69
CA ARG A 86 2.20 12.85 -14.94
C ARG A 86 1.02 13.80 -14.74
N ILE A 87 0.36 13.75 -13.58
CA ILE A 87 -0.62 14.77 -13.19
C ILE A 87 0.07 16.13 -13.06
N ALA A 88 1.29 16.17 -12.49
CA ALA A 88 2.07 17.40 -12.39
C ALA A 88 2.47 17.98 -13.76
N LEU A 89 2.77 17.10 -14.73
CA LEU A 89 3.04 17.48 -16.11
C LEU A 89 1.77 17.85 -16.92
N GLY A 90 0.59 17.80 -16.31
CA GLY A 90 -0.69 18.15 -16.96
C GLY A 90 -1.19 17.12 -17.97
N GLN A 91 -0.56 15.93 -18.04
CA GLN A 91 -0.96 14.87 -18.96
C GLN A 91 -2.24 14.14 -18.52
N LEU A 92 -2.56 14.20 -17.23
CA LEU A 92 -3.72 13.55 -16.63
C LEU A 92 -4.54 14.57 -15.82
N LYS A 93 -5.87 14.55 -15.98
CA LYS A 93 -6.78 15.35 -15.16
C LYS A 93 -6.88 14.71 -13.76
N GLY A 94 -6.22 15.30 -12.78
CA GLY A 94 -6.22 14.85 -11.40
C GLY A 94 -5.92 15.97 -10.42
N ASN A 95 -6.27 15.76 -9.14
CA ASN A 95 -5.87 16.66 -8.07
C ASN A 95 -4.45 16.31 -7.63
N LEU A 96 -3.47 17.10 -8.10
CA LEU A 96 -2.06 16.90 -7.78
C LEU A 96 -1.80 16.91 -6.27
N VAL A 97 -2.41 17.86 -5.55
CA VAL A 97 -2.21 18.03 -4.10
C VAL A 97 -2.65 16.77 -3.36
N LEU A 98 -3.82 16.23 -3.73
CA LEU A 98 -4.32 14.99 -3.13
C LEU A 98 -3.39 13.80 -3.41
N GLY A 99 -2.87 13.69 -4.64
CA GLY A 99 -1.93 12.62 -5.00
C GLY A 99 -0.62 12.68 -4.22
N VAL A 100 -0.04 13.87 -4.06
CA VAL A 100 1.20 14.08 -3.30
C VAL A 100 1.00 13.78 -1.81
N VAL A 101 -0.08 14.28 -1.20
CA VAL A 101 -0.38 14.03 0.21
C VAL A 101 -0.57 12.54 0.46
N LEU A 102 -1.33 11.86 -0.39
CA LEU A 102 -1.55 10.42 -0.25
C LEU A 102 -0.25 9.63 -0.40
N HIS A 103 0.62 10.00 -1.34
CA HIS A 103 1.93 9.36 -1.52
C HIS A 103 2.83 9.49 -0.29
N ILE A 104 2.89 10.69 0.33
CA ILE A 104 3.68 10.92 1.55
C ILE A 104 3.17 10.05 2.71
N ILE A 105 1.83 9.96 2.87
CA ILE A 105 1.22 9.12 3.92
C ILE A 105 1.57 7.65 3.70
N ARG A 106 1.42 7.15 2.47
CA ARG A 106 1.74 5.75 2.13
C ARG A 106 3.21 5.43 2.33
N MET A 107 4.12 6.31 1.92
CA MET A 107 5.55 6.14 2.16
C MET A 107 5.90 6.16 3.65
N SER A 108 5.29 7.07 4.41
CA SER A 108 5.50 7.12 5.87
C SER A 108 5.01 5.83 6.55
N CYS A 109 3.86 5.31 6.13
CA CYS A 109 3.30 4.06 6.64
C CYS A 109 4.14 2.84 6.22
N LEU A 110 4.64 2.79 4.98
CA LEU A 110 5.55 1.72 4.51
C LEU A 110 6.85 1.66 5.30
N ILE A 111 7.40 2.82 5.71
CA ILE A 111 8.67 2.90 6.43
C ILE A 111 8.48 2.67 7.94
N LEU A 112 7.43 3.24 8.53
CA LEU A 112 7.29 3.30 10.00
C LEU A 112 6.35 2.24 10.57
N VAL A 113 5.23 1.97 9.91
CA VAL A 113 4.13 1.18 10.47
C VAL A 113 4.19 -0.26 9.96
N LEU A 114 4.46 -0.43 8.67
CA LEU A 114 4.38 -1.71 7.99
C LEU A 114 5.42 -2.75 8.43
N PRO A 115 6.72 -2.40 8.64
CA PRO A 115 7.72 -3.38 9.07
C PRO A 115 7.36 -3.98 10.43
N HIS A 116 6.84 -3.14 11.32
CA HIS A 116 6.45 -3.55 12.66
C HIS A 116 5.13 -4.34 12.68
N GLY A 117 4.15 -3.90 11.90
CA GLY A 117 2.84 -4.56 11.79
C GLY A 117 2.89 -5.92 11.11
N LEU A 118 3.78 -6.09 10.12
CA LEU A 118 3.97 -7.37 9.42
C LEU A 118 4.69 -8.41 10.28
N GLU A 119 5.67 -7.99 11.08
CA GLU A 119 6.34 -8.87 12.04
C GLU A 119 5.37 -9.42 13.09
N THR A 120 4.49 -8.56 13.60
CA THR A 120 3.54 -8.88 14.67
C THR A 120 2.21 -9.45 14.17
N ARG A 121 2.03 -9.59 12.84
CA ARG A 121 0.77 -9.99 12.19
C ARG A 121 -0.44 -9.19 12.69
N ASP A 122 -0.25 -7.89 12.91
CA ASP A 122 -1.28 -7.05 13.48
C ASP A 122 -2.46 -6.90 12.50
N ALA A 123 -3.68 -7.08 13.00
CA ALA A 123 -4.92 -6.86 12.26
C ALA A 123 -5.01 -5.42 11.71
N SER A 124 -4.40 -4.44 12.38
CA SER A 124 -4.32 -3.07 11.88
C SER A 124 -3.55 -3.00 10.56
N CYS A 125 -2.39 -3.67 10.47
CA CYS A 125 -1.56 -3.74 9.27
C CYS A 125 -2.30 -4.43 8.11
N VAL A 126 -3.00 -5.52 8.40
CA VAL A 126 -3.84 -6.23 7.43
C VAL A 126 -4.94 -5.29 6.90
N ALA A 127 -5.61 -4.56 7.77
CA ALA A 127 -6.66 -3.61 7.38
C ALA A 127 -6.13 -2.46 6.53
N VAL A 128 -4.95 -1.91 6.84
CA VAL A 128 -4.28 -0.90 6.01
C VAL A 128 -4.03 -1.46 4.60
N LEU A 129 -3.36 -2.60 4.49
CA LEU A 129 -3.02 -3.19 3.19
C LEU A 129 -4.26 -3.57 2.37
N CYS A 130 -5.28 -4.13 3.01
CA CYS A 130 -6.56 -4.41 2.36
C CYS A 130 -7.23 -3.13 1.85
N SER A 131 -7.28 -2.08 2.68
CA SER A 131 -7.91 -0.81 2.30
C SER A 131 -7.21 -0.16 1.10
N TRP A 132 -5.87 -0.15 1.09
CA TRP A 132 -5.06 0.37 0.00
C TRP A 132 -5.24 -0.45 -1.28
N ALA A 133 -5.11 -1.77 -1.20
CA ALA A 133 -5.25 -2.64 -2.35
C ALA A 133 -6.65 -2.51 -2.98
N LEU A 134 -7.70 -2.45 -2.16
CA LEU A 134 -9.06 -2.21 -2.65
C LEU A 134 -9.19 -0.85 -3.34
N THR A 135 -8.69 0.24 -2.74
CA THR A 135 -8.76 1.56 -3.41
C THR A 135 -8.11 1.55 -4.78
N GLU A 136 -6.97 0.88 -4.91
CA GLU A 136 -6.20 0.83 -6.14
C GLU A 136 -6.86 -0.07 -7.19
N ILE A 137 -7.28 -1.28 -6.82
CA ILE A 137 -7.98 -2.22 -7.71
C ILE A 137 -9.24 -1.57 -8.31
N PHE A 138 -9.97 -0.77 -7.54
CA PHE A 138 -11.17 -0.09 -8.02
C PHE A 138 -10.89 1.25 -8.73
N ARG A 139 -9.66 1.77 -8.67
CA ARG A 139 -9.24 2.97 -9.39
C ARG A 139 -8.90 2.69 -10.85
N TYR A 140 -8.15 1.63 -11.10
CA TYR A 140 -7.62 1.29 -12.44
C TYR A 140 -8.67 0.94 -13.52
N PRO A 141 -9.82 0.33 -13.21
CA PRO A 141 -10.88 0.06 -14.20
C PRO A 141 -11.36 1.30 -14.94
N MET A 142 -11.31 2.49 -14.32
CA MET A 142 -11.67 3.75 -15.01
C MET A 142 -10.65 4.14 -16.08
N TYR A 143 -9.37 3.83 -15.88
CA TYR A 143 -8.34 4.13 -16.88
C TYR A 143 -8.38 3.16 -18.07
N ILE A 144 -8.79 1.91 -17.83
CA ILE A 144 -8.94 0.88 -18.86
C ILE A 144 -10.26 1.04 -19.63
N PHE A 145 -11.35 1.37 -18.93
CA PHE A 145 -12.70 1.51 -19.51
C PHE A 145 -13.34 2.86 -19.16
N PRO A 146 -12.88 3.97 -19.76
CA PRO A 146 -13.32 5.32 -19.40
C PRO A 146 -14.81 5.60 -19.71
N SER A 147 -15.41 4.84 -20.63
CA SER A 147 -16.83 4.94 -21.01
C SER A 147 -17.79 4.27 -20.03
N SER A 148 -17.30 3.47 -19.08
CA SER A 148 -18.13 2.73 -18.13
C SER A 148 -18.61 3.61 -16.97
N SER A 149 -19.93 3.73 -16.82
CA SER A 149 -20.56 4.41 -15.67
C SER A 149 -20.29 3.69 -14.35
N VAL A 150 -20.20 2.35 -14.40
CA VAL A 150 -19.90 1.51 -13.23
C VAL A 150 -18.48 1.76 -12.73
N ALA A 151 -17.50 1.86 -13.62
CA ALA A 151 -16.11 2.15 -13.23
C ALA A 151 -15.99 3.52 -12.54
N ARG A 152 -16.75 4.52 -13.02
CA ARG A 152 -16.82 5.85 -12.39
C ARG A 152 -17.48 5.80 -11.02
N TYR A 153 -18.56 5.03 -10.88
CA TYR A 153 -19.25 4.84 -9.59
C TYR A 153 -18.33 4.18 -8.56
N LEU A 154 -17.66 3.08 -8.94
CA LEU A 154 -16.73 2.37 -8.05
C LEU A 154 -15.58 3.26 -7.57
N ARG A 155 -15.02 4.09 -8.46
CA ARG A 155 -13.98 5.06 -8.10
C ARG A 155 -14.42 6.09 -7.05
N LEU A 156 -15.70 6.41 -6.98
CA LEU A 156 -16.23 7.39 -6.01
C LEU A 156 -16.62 6.73 -4.69
N VAL A 157 -17.26 5.56 -4.75
CA VAL A 157 -17.86 4.92 -3.58
C VAL A 157 -16.84 4.11 -2.78
N ILE A 158 -15.93 3.39 -3.45
CA ILE A 158 -14.98 2.54 -2.73
C ILE A 158 -14.07 3.37 -1.82
N PRO A 159 -13.44 4.47 -2.29
CA PRO A 159 -12.59 5.27 -1.41
C PRO A 159 -13.35 5.91 -0.25
N LEU A 160 -14.66 6.18 -0.39
CA LEU A 160 -15.49 6.70 0.70
C LEU A 160 -15.52 5.75 1.92
N VAL A 161 -15.45 4.46 1.68
CA VAL A 161 -15.48 3.42 2.72
C VAL A 161 -14.09 2.99 3.13
N THR A 162 -13.19 2.80 2.17
CA THR A 162 -11.85 2.27 2.44
C THR A 162 -10.92 3.33 3.02
N PHE A 163 -11.08 4.63 2.71
CA PHE A 163 -10.23 5.66 3.30
C PHE A 163 -10.39 5.78 4.82
N PRO A 164 -11.61 5.90 5.39
CA PRO A 164 -11.77 5.95 6.84
C PRO A 164 -11.21 4.71 7.55
N VAL A 165 -11.42 3.52 6.96
CA VAL A 165 -10.90 2.26 7.51
C VAL A 165 -9.38 2.23 7.48
N GLY A 166 -8.78 2.60 6.34
CA GLY A 166 -7.33 2.67 6.17
C GLY A 166 -6.70 3.69 7.12
N ALA A 167 -7.22 4.92 7.16
CA ALA A 167 -6.72 5.98 8.02
C ALA A 167 -6.83 5.63 9.52
N PHE A 168 -7.92 4.99 9.95
CA PHE A 168 -8.06 4.53 11.32
C PHE A 168 -7.04 3.43 11.65
N ALA A 169 -6.85 2.48 10.74
CA ALA A 169 -5.88 1.40 10.92
C ALA A 169 -4.43 1.90 10.92
N GLU A 170 -4.10 2.87 10.07
CA GLU A 170 -2.81 3.57 10.06
C GLU A 170 -2.55 4.30 11.39
N ALA A 171 -3.55 5.05 11.88
CA ALA A 171 -3.44 5.76 13.16
C ALA A 171 -3.25 4.79 14.33
N LEU A 172 -3.99 3.67 14.34
CA LEU A 172 -3.87 2.64 15.36
C LEU A 172 -2.50 1.95 15.33
N GLY A 173 -2.00 1.62 14.13
CA GLY A 173 -0.68 1.04 13.93
C GLY A 173 0.45 1.98 14.38
N ALA A 174 0.34 3.27 14.01
CA ALA A 174 1.28 4.30 14.43
C ALA A 174 1.28 4.51 15.95
N TYR A 175 0.09 4.54 16.58
CA TYR A 175 -0.03 4.63 18.03
C TYR A 175 0.66 3.46 18.75
N ARG A 176 0.46 2.23 18.26
CA ARG A 176 1.10 1.03 18.83
C ARG A 176 2.62 1.06 18.68
N ALA A 177 3.12 1.44 17.51
CA ALA A 177 4.56 1.60 17.27
C ALA A 177 5.17 2.65 18.23
N LEU A 178 4.49 3.80 18.41
CA LEU A 178 4.91 4.84 19.34
C LEU A 178 4.93 4.35 20.79
N MET A 179 3.90 3.63 21.23
CA MET A 179 3.83 3.07 22.59
C MET A 179 4.95 2.05 22.84
N LYS A 180 5.34 1.27 21.82
CA LYS A 180 6.48 0.34 21.92
C LYS A 180 7.80 1.08 22.07
N LEU A 181 8.03 2.12 21.27
CA LEU A 181 9.21 2.99 21.39
C LEU A 181 9.29 3.63 22.77
N TRP A 182 8.18 4.22 23.24
CA TRP A 182 8.10 4.84 24.56
C TRP A 182 8.41 3.85 25.69
N SER A 183 7.89 2.63 25.60
CA SER A 183 8.13 1.59 26.61
C SER A 183 9.58 1.09 26.60
N SER A 184 10.19 0.97 25.41
CA SER A 184 11.60 0.57 25.27
C SER A 184 12.55 1.61 25.88
N ASP A 185 12.29 2.90 25.62
CA ASP A 185 13.11 4.01 26.13
C ASP A 185 13.02 4.15 27.66
N TYR A 186 11.88 3.75 28.26
CA TYR A 186 11.69 3.72 29.70
C TYR A 186 12.49 2.59 30.36
N VAL A 187 12.60 1.42 29.74
CA VAL A 187 13.36 0.26 30.25
C VAL A 187 14.86 0.53 30.20
N ASP A 188 15.37 1.12 29.12
CA ASP A 188 16.79 1.48 29.03
C ASP A 188 17.18 2.59 30.02
N LYS A 189 16.31 3.58 30.25
CA LYS A 189 16.55 4.60 31.30
C LYS A 189 16.42 4.04 32.72
N MET A 190 15.58 3.03 32.97
CA MET A 190 15.51 2.38 34.29
C MET A 190 16.72 1.49 34.59
N HIS A 191 17.36 0.93 33.56
CA HIS A 191 18.55 0.08 33.73
C HIS A 191 19.79 0.88 34.16
N TRP A 192 19.89 2.16 33.78
CA TRP A 192 20.99 3.05 34.20
C TRP A 192 20.85 3.58 35.63
N VAL A 193 19.65 3.57 36.22
CA VAL A 193 19.42 4.07 37.59
C VAL A 193 19.73 3.01 38.67
N LYS A 194 19.92 1.73 38.29
CA LYS A 194 20.25 0.66 39.26
C LYS A 194 21.74 0.34 39.41
N VAL A 195 22.64 1.04 38.72
CA VAL A 195 24.10 0.80 38.81
C VAL A 195 24.82 1.77 39.76
N PHE A 196 24.08 2.70 40.39
CA PHE A 196 24.61 3.59 41.42
C PHE A 196 23.75 3.54 42.69
N CYS A 197 23.79 2.42 43.40
CA CYS A 197 23.55 2.31 44.85
C CYS A 197 24.24 1.04 45.35
#